data_AF-A0A6N7VB08-F1
#
_entry.id   AF-A0A6N7VB08-F1
#
_cell.length_a   1.000
_cell.length_b   1.000
_cell.length_c   1.000
_cell.angle_alpha   90.00
_cell.angle_beta   90.00
_cell.angle_gamma   90.00
#
_symmetry.space_group_name_H-M   'P 1'
#
loop_
_entity.id
_entity.type
_entity.pdbx_description
1 polymer ?
#
loop_
_entity_poly.entity_id
_entity_poly.type
_entity_poly.pdbx_seq_one_letter_code
_entity_poly.pdbx_strand_id
1 'polypeptide(L)'
;MEKKRSEYTIFYDNGVRKLKGEYRDNVKDGIYKEYYISGNTKCEGYYRNDERDGEWVFYSETGEITKIVLYKEGNILEEENDSKKIMILDE
;
A
#
# COMPACT_ATOMS: atom_id res chain seq x y z
N MET A 1 5.37 28.37 -3.37
CA MET A 1 6.34 27.41 -2.78
C MET A 1 6.13 26.09 -3.50
N GLU A 2 7.17 25.58 -4.16
CA GLU A 2 7.10 24.33 -4.92
C GLU A 2 7.15 23.15 -3.95
N LYS A 3 6.11 22.31 -3.94
CA LYS A 3 6.06 21.14 -3.05
C LYS A 3 7.08 20.13 -3.54
N LYS A 4 8.11 19.85 -2.74
CA LYS A 4 9.15 18.89 -3.08
C LYS A 4 8.57 17.49 -2.98
N ARG A 5 8.45 16.80 -4.12
CA ARG A 5 8.21 15.36 -4.18
C ARG A 5 9.54 14.64 -4.21
N SER A 6 9.64 13.54 -3.48
CA SER A 6 10.80 12.66 -3.51
C SER A 6 10.37 11.21 -3.41
N GLU A 7 10.95 10.37 -4.24
CA GLU A 7 10.73 8.93 -4.21
C GLU A 7 11.86 8.24 -3.44
N TYR A 8 11.54 7.13 -2.79
CA TYR A 8 12.52 6.25 -2.16
C TYR A 8 12.29 4.81 -2.59
N THR A 9 13.38 4.04 -2.66
CA THR A 9 13.34 2.60 -2.89
C THR A 9 14.25 1.93 -1.88
N ILE A 10 13.75 0.88 -1.25
CA ILE A 10 14.53 0.01 -0.36
C ILE A 10 14.67 -1.33 -1.06
N PHE A 11 15.84 -1.94 -0.94
CA PHE A 11 16.16 -3.25 -1.49
C PHE A 11 16.38 -4.25 -0.35
N TYR A 12 16.12 -5.51 -0.62
CA TYR A 12 16.60 -6.64 0.18
C TYR A 12 18.11 -6.80 0.01
N ASP A 13 18.76 -7.56 0.89
CA ASP A 13 20.20 -7.87 0.80
C ASP A 13 20.61 -8.53 -0.52
N ASN A 14 19.69 -9.26 -1.17
CA ASN A 14 19.91 -9.88 -2.47
C ASN A 14 19.74 -8.91 -3.66
N GLY A 15 19.48 -7.63 -3.42
CA GLY A 15 19.29 -6.61 -4.44
C GLY A 15 17.88 -6.58 -5.06
N VAL A 16 16.95 -7.44 -4.64
CA VAL A 16 15.54 -7.37 -5.05
C VAL A 16 14.88 -6.16 -4.40
N ARG A 17 14.02 -5.46 -5.14
CA ARG A 17 13.27 -4.32 -4.59
C ARG A 17 12.37 -4.82 -3.46
N LYS A 18 12.47 -4.20 -2.29
CA LYS A 18 11.66 -4.51 -1.11
C LYS A 18 10.43 -3.63 -1.03
N LEU A 19 10.61 -2.34 -1.24
CA LEU A 19 9.50 -1.39 -1.35
C LEU A 19 9.93 -0.12 -2.08
N LYS A 20 8.94 0.61 -2.57
CA LYS A 20 9.08 1.98 -3.04
C LYS A 20 7.95 2.84 -2.50
N GLY A 21 8.22 4.12 -2.30
CA GLY A 21 7.20 5.07 -1.89
C GLY A 21 7.54 6.49 -2.26
N GLU A 22 6.57 7.38 -2.06
CA GLU A 22 6.66 8.81 -2.32
C GLU A 22 6.53 9.61 -1.01
N TYR A 23 7.33 10.66 -0.89
CA TYR A 23 7.20 11.71 0.10
C TYR A 23 6.82 13.02 -0.55
N ARG A 24 5.99 13.81 0.13
CA ARG A 24 5.74 15.22 -0.16
C ARG A 24 5.89 16.00 1.13
N ASP A 25 6.68 17.08 1.11
CA ASP A 25 6.86 17.94 2.29
C ASP A 25 7.35 17.18 3.55
N ASN A 26 8.15 16.12 3.37
CA ASN A 26 8.68 15.19 4.39
C ASN A 26 7.67 14.21 5.02
N VAL A 27 6.43 14.14 4.53
CA VAL A 27 5.43 13.14 4.93
C VAL A 27 5.19 12.14 3.80
N LYS A 28 4.85 10.88 4.09
CA LYS A 28 4.45 9.95 3.02
C LYS A 28 3.15 10.45 2.40
N ASP A 29 3.20 10.77 1.12
CA ASP A 29 2.08 11.35 0.38
C ASP A 29 2.28 10.99 -1.09
N GLY A 30 1.65 9.89 -1.51
CA GLY A 30 1.88 9.30 -2.82
C GLY A 30 1.73 7.78 -2.85
N ILE A 31 2.09 7.20 -4.00
CA ILE A 31 2.03 5.78 -4.29
C ILE A 31 3.03 5.03 -3.42
N TYR A 32 2.60 3.90 -2.88
CA TYR A 32 3.44 2.95 -2.18
C TYR A 32 3.28 1.55 -2.77
N LYS A 33 4.39 0.83 -2.88
CA LYS A 33 4.40 -0.56 -3.32
C LYS A 33 5.45 -1.34 -2.53
N GLU A 34 5.05 -2.46 -1.95
CA GLU A 34 5.92 -3.43 -1.29
C GLU A 34 5.96 -4.72 -2.10
N TYR A 35 7.08 -5.43 -2.05
CA TYR A 35 7.33 -6.64 -2.81
C TYR A 35 7.81 -7.76 -1.89
N TYR A 36 7.55 -9.00 -2.28
CA TYR A 36 8.17 -10.19 -1.72
C TYR A 36 9.63 -10.32 -2.15
N ILE A 37 10.39 -11.20 -1.49
CA ILE A 37 11.78 -11.50 -1.88
C ILE A 37 11.88 -12.10 -3.28
N SER A 38 10.80 -12.74 -3.75
CA SER A 38 10.64 -13.23 -5.12
C SER A 38 10.54 -12.11 -6.16
N GLY A 39 10.29 -10.87 -5.74
CA GLY A 39 10.05 -9.71 -6.59
C GLY A 39 8.57 -9.49 -6.93
N ASN A 40 7.68 -10.42 -6.58
CA ASN A 40 6.25 -10.26 -6.77
C ASN A 40 5.70 -9.16 -5.84
N THR A 41 4.69 -8.42 -6.29
CA THR A 41 4.04 -7.40 -5.47
C THR A 41 3.42 -8.07 -4.24
N LYS A 42 3.63 -7.48 -3.07
CA LYS A 42 3.04 -7.90 -1.81
C LYS A 42 1.83 -7.04 -1.45
N CYS A 43 1.98 -5.73 -1.59
CA CYS A 43 0.85 -4.81 -1.54
C CYS A 43 1.15 -3.51 -2.27
N GLU A 44 0.09 -2.82 -2.68
CA GLU A 44 0.17 -1.48 -3.21
C GLU A 44 -1.02 -0.63 -2.80
N GLY A 45 -0.81 0.68 -2.74
CA GLY A 45 -1.83 1.64 -2.36
C GLY A 45 -1.29 3.05 -2.30
N TYR A 46 -2.03 3.94 -1.65
CA TYR A 46 -1.66 5.34 -1.50
C TYR A 46 -1.50 5.71 -0.02
N TYR A 47 -0.49 6.52 0.26
CA TYR A 47 -0.36 7.23 1.53
C TYR A 47 -0.77 8.68 1.34
N ARG A 48 -1.44 9.25 2.33
CA ARG A 48 -1.75 10.67 2.42
C ARG A 48 -1.45 11.12 3.85
N ASN A 49 -0.57 12.11 4.02
CA ASN A 49 -0.14 12.60 5.33
C ASN A 49 0.32 11.48 6.29
N ASP A 50 1.18 10.56 5.82
CA ASP A 50 1.67 9.40 6.57
C ASP A 50 0.66 8.28 6.88
N GLU A 51 -0.60 8.45 6.45
CA GLU A 51 -1.68 7.48 6.67
C GLU A 51 -2.06 6.77 5.38
N ARG A 52 -2.50 5.52 5.46
CA ARG A 52 -3.08 4.83 4.31
C ARG A 52 -4.38 5.54 3.91
N ASP A 53 -4.54 5.79 2.62
CA ASP A 53 -5.74 6.43 2.07
C ASP A 53 -6.10 5.79 0.73
N GLY A 54 -7.39 5.61 0.46
CA GLY A 54 -7.87 4.94 -0.74
C GLY A 54 -7.72 3.42 -0.70
N GLU A 55 -7.81 2.82 -1.88
CA GLU A 55 -7.76 1.37 -2.04
C GLU A 55 -6.33 0.84 -1.84
N TRP A 56 -6.24 -0.23 -1.04
CA TRP A 56 -5.03 -1.00 -0.82
C TRP A 56 -5.26 -2.43 -1.26
N VAL A 57 -4.45 -2.89 -2.20
CA VAL A 57 -4.51 -4.25 -2.73
C VAL A 57 -3.35 -5.06 -2.17
N PHE A 58 -3.66 -6.23 -1.64
CA PHE A 58 -2.69 -7.18 -1.10
C PHE A 58 -2.72 -8.44 -1.95
N TYR A 59 -1.54 -8.96 -2.22
CA TYR A 59 -1.35 -10.12 -3.08
C TYR A 59 -0.65 -11.23 -2.31
N SER A 60 -0.90 -12.47 -2.71
CA SER A 60 -0.10 -13.62 -2.32
C SER A 60 1.27 -13.57 -2.98
N GLU A 61 2.19 -14.42 -2.54
CA GLU A 61 3.49 -14.56 -3.22
C GLU A 61 3.37 -15.10 -4.65
N THR A 62 2.25 -15.75 -5.00
CA THR A 62 1.93 -16.19 -6.37
C THR A 62 1.37 -15.05 -7.25
N GLY A 63 1.05 -13.89 -6.66
CA GLY A 63 0.51 -12.72 -7.36
C GLY A 63 -1.03 -12.66 -7.40
N GLU A 64 -1.71 -13.57 -6.71
CA GLU A 64 -3.17 -13.57 -6.60
C GLU A 64 -3.62 -12.53 -5.57
N ILE A 65 -4.71 -11.81 -5.84
CA ILE A 65 -5.25 -10.86 -4.86
C ILE A 65 -5.80 -11.66 -3.67
N THR A 66 -5.32 -11.36 -2.48
CA THR A 66 -5.79 -11.99 -1.25
C THR A 66 -6.77 -11.11 -0.49
N LYS A 67 -6.60 -9.78 -0.63
CA LYS A 67 -7.34 -8.80 0.15
C LYS A 67 -7.33 -7.43 -0.53
N ILE A 68 -8.48 -6.76 -0.51
CA ILE A 68 -8.63 -5.35 -0.87
C ILE A 68 -9.18 -4.62 0.35
N VAL A 69 -8.56 -3.50 0.71
CA VAL A 69 -8.97 -2.69 1.86
C VAL A 69 -9.11 -1.24 1.43
N LEU A 70 -10.27 -0.65 1.66
CA LEU A 70 -10.46 0.79 1.49
C LEU A 70 -10.09 1.48 2.80
N TYR A 71 -9.07 2.34 2.75
CA TYR A 71 -8.68 3.17 3.88
C TYR A 71 -9.15 4.61 3.71
N LYS A 72 -9.46 5.25 4.85
CA LYS A 72 -9.68 6.69 4.94
C LYS A 72 -9.01 7.23 6.19
N GLU A 73 -8.00 8.09 6.00
CA GLU A 73 -7.26 8.70 7.11
C GLU A 73 -6.76 7.61 8.08
N GLY A 74 -6.16 6.55 7.53
CA GLY A 74 -5.63 5.42 8.28
C GLY A 74 -6.67 4.40 8.79
N ASN A 75 -7.95 4.71 8.75
CA ASN A 75 -9.03 3.83 9.21
C ASN A 75 -9.53 2.93 8.07
N ILE A 76 -9.90 1.69 8.39
CA ILE A 76 -10.52 0.78 7.43
C ILE A 76 -11.98 1.16 7.29
N LEU A 77 -12.42 1.42 6.06
CA LEU A 77 -13.83 1.61 5.72
C LEU A 77 -14.47 0.31 5.21
N GLU A 78 -13.76 -0.39 4.32
CA GLU A 78 -14.23 -1.62 3.70
C GLU A 78 -13.08 -2.61 3.57
N GLU A 79 -13.39 -3.89 3.73
CA GLU A 79 -12.43 -4.98 3.56
C GLU A 79 -13.08 -6.14 2.80
N GLU A 80 -12.51 -6.46 1.65
CA GLU A 80 -12.85 -7.65 0.87
C GLU A 80 -11.70 -8.64 0.94
N ASN A 81 -11.96 -9.85 1.39
CA ASN A 81 -10.99 -10.95 1.34
C ASN A 81 -11.45 -11.95 0.27
N ASP A 82 -10.49 -12.60 -0.39
CA ASP A 82 -10.74 -13.63 -1.42
C ASP A 82 -11.68 -14.76 -0.93
N SER A 83 -11.80 -14.93 0.40
CA SER A 83 -12.65 -15.95 1.03
C SER A 83 -14.04 -15.49 1.52
N LYS A 84 -14.41 -14.20 1.45
CA LYS A 84 -15.78 -13.67 1.68
C LYS A 84 -15.76 -12.13 1.75
N LYS A 85 -16.73 -11.51 1.06
CA LYS A 85 -17.13 -10.11 1.24
C LYS A 85 -17.71 -9.93 2.65
N ILE A 86 -16.98 -9.28 3.56
CA ILE A 86 -17.50 -8.88 4.87
C ILE A 86 -17.90 -7.41 4.75
N MET A 87 -19.21 -7.15 4.63
CA MET A 87 -19.76 -5.79 4.77
C MET A 87 -19.81 -5.47 6.27
N ILE A 88 -18.94 -4.59 6.75
CA ILE A 88 -19.14 -3.94 8.05
C ILE A 88 -19.97 -2.69 7.79
N LEU A 89 -21.28 -2.80 8.06
CA LEU A 89 -22.16 -1.65 8.16
C LEU A 89 -22.08 -1.17 9.61
N ASP A 90 -21.53 0.03 9.80
CA ASP A 90 -21.69 0.79 11.05
C ASP A 90 -23.20 1.00 11.32
N GLU A 91 -23.63 0.67 12.54
CA GLU A 91 -24.97 1.00 13.09
C GLU A 91 -25.05 2.46 13.55
#